data_AF-A0A2X2JAS6-F1
#
_entry.id   AF-A0A2X2JAS6-F1
#
_cell.length_a   1.000
_cell.length_b   1.000
_cell.length_c   1.000
_cell.angle_alpha   90.00
_cell.angle_beta   90.00
_cell.angle_gamma   90.00
#
_symmetry.space_group_name_H-M   'P 1'
#
loop_
_entity.id
_entity.type
_entity.pdbx_description
1 polymer ?
#
loop_
_entity_poly.entity_id
_entity_poly.type
_entity_poly.pdbx_seq_one_letter_code
_entity_poly.pdbx_strand_id
1 'polypeptide(L)'
;MFLGGLGLFDKEILIAAGGYDSNSLGEDMEMVTRMCMTMCDNNQKYEVKYIPQTLCWTEGPDSLKMLTRQRVRWARGLMQIMRTHRKAFFNPKYKRFGLIVFPYNAIFEFFAPIMEILGIFFYIYLILTHGINWPMAILLLIFVYMFSVFLTSFSILLDNYVYKYYKRRKYI
;
A
#
# COMPACT_ATOMS: atom_id res chain seq x y z
N MET A 1 -0.75 -1.13 13.16
CA MET A 1 -0.65 -1.17 11.68
C MET A 1 -1.41 -2.38 11.18
N PHE A 2 -2.01 -2.25 10.00
CA PHE A 2 -3.06 -3.11 9.48
C PHE A 2 -2.56 -4.11 8.46
N LEU A 3 -2.99 -5.36 8.63
CA LEU A 3 -3.35 -6.24 7.53
C LEU A 3 -4.79 -6.71 7.77
N GLY A 4 -5.75 -6.14 7.05
CA GLY A 4 -7.08 -6.71 6.73
C GLY A 4 -7.99 -7.29 7.83
N GLY A 5 -7.66 -7.17 9.12
CA GLY A 5 -8.47 -7.72 10.22
C GLY A 5 -7.90 -7.56 11.64
N LEU A 6 -6.70 -7.00 11.81
CA LEU A 6 -6.07 -6.86 13.13
C LEU A 6 -5.51 -5.45 13.32
N GLY A 7 -6.09 -4.73 14.27
CA GLY A 7 -5.63 -3.43 14.70
C GLY A 7 -6.18 -3.09 16.08
N LEU A 8 -5.38 -2.34 16.84
CA LEU A 8 -5.75 -1.83 18.15
C LEU A 8 -5.90 -0.31 18.03
N PHE A 9 -7.05 0.18 18.48
CA PHE A 9 -7.41 1.59 18.43
C PHE A 9 -7.76 2.09 19.81
N ASP A 10 -7.43 3.34 20.05
CA ASP A 10 -7.99 4.06 21.17
C ASP A 10 -9.49 4.25 20.94
N LYS A 11 -10.29 3.72 21.86
CA LYS A 11 -11.75 3.75 21.78
C LYS A 11 -12.29 5.18 21.79
N GLU A 12 -11.71 6.08 22.58
CA GLU A 12 -12.19 7.46 22.69
C GLU A 12 -11.97 8.21 21.40
N ILE A 13 -10.78 8.05 20.79
CA ILE A 13 -10.45 8.66 19.50
C ILE A 13 -11.32 8.07 18.39
N LEU A 14 -11.57 6.76 18.42
CA LEU A 14 -12.43 6.10 17.43
C LEU A 14 -13.86 6.66 17.47
N ILE A 15 -14.42 6.84 18.67
CA ILE A 15 -15.76 7.42 18.85
C ILE A 15 -15.74 8.89 18.42
N ALA A 16 -14.73 9.66 18.81
CA ALA A 16 -14.58 11.06 18.42
C ALA A 16 -14.41 11.25 16.91
N ALA A 17 -13.79 10.28 16.23
CA ALA A 17 -13.67 10.26 14.78
C ALA A 17 -14.99 9.89 14.07
N GLY A 18 -15.98 9.33 14.79
CA GLY A 18 -17.31 8.95 14.31
C GLY A 18 -17.48 7.46 13.96
N GLY A 19 -16.57 6.58 14.43
CA GLY A 19 -16.67 5.12 14.21
C GLY A 19 -16.55 4.66 12.75
N TYR A 20 -16.95 3.41 12.49
CA TYR A 20 -16.92 2.80 11.16
C TYR A 20 -18.01 3.37 10.25
N ASP A 21 -17.64 3.76 9.02
CA ASP A 21 -18.57 4.15 7.97
C ASP A 21 -18.95 2.94 7.11
N SER A 22 -20.24 2.58 7.10
CA SER A 22 -20.80 1.48 6.32
C SER A 22 -20.76 1.71 4.80
N ASN A 23 -20.52 2.95 4.35
CA ASN A 23 -20.41 3.28 2.94
C ASN A 23 -18.96 3.14 2.41
N SER A 24 -17.98 2.90 3.29
CA SER A 24 -16.58 2.80 2.89
C SER A 24 -16.23 1.39 2.40
N LEU A 25 -15.71 1.28 1.18
CA LEU A 25 -15.18 0.01 0.66
C LEU A 25 -13.87 -0.42 1.33
N GLY A 26 -13.23 0.49 2.06
CA GLY A 26 -12.00 0.30 2.83
C GLY A 26 -12.19 0.79 4.26
N GLU A 27 -13.19 0.26 4.96
CA GLU A 27 -13.61 0.62 6.32
C GLU A 27 -12.42 0.91 7.25
N ASP A 28 -11.48 -0.03 7.36
CA ASP A 28 -10.28 0.08 8.18
C ASP A 28 -9.39 1.29 7.83
N MET A 29 -9.09 1.46 6.54
CA MET A 29 -8.20 2.53 6.08
C MET A 29 -8.85 3.90 6.20
N GLU A 30 -10.16 3.98 5.95
CA GLU A 30 -10.97 5.19 6.09
C GLU A 30 -11.04 5.63 7.56
N MET A 31 -11.33 4.70 8.47
CA MET A 31 -11.37 4.93 9.90
C MET A 31 -10.05 5.51 10.42
N VAL A 32 -8.92 4.90 10.06
CA VAL A 32 -7.58 5.38 10.49
C VAL A 32 -7.29 6.77 9.95
N THR A 33 -7.64 6.99 8.68
CA THR A 33 -7.47 8.29 8.04
C THR A 33 -8.22 9.35 8.82
N ARG A 34 -9.49 9.08 9.17
CA ARG A 34 -10.29 9.97 10.02
C ARG A 34 -9.70 10.15 11.40
N MET A 35 -9.30 9.10 12.09
CA MET A 35 -8.65 9.21 13.40
C MET A 35 -7.42 10.11 13.34
N CYS A 36 -6.54 9.92 12.34
CA CYS A 36 -5.36 10.76 12.14
C CYS A 36 -5.75 12.22 11.87
N MET A 37 -6.75 12.44 11.01
CA MET A 37 -7.26 13.77 10.69
C MET A 37 -7.86 14.47 11.91
N THR A 38 -8.73 13.80 12.68
CA THR A 38 -9.34 14.35 13.90
C THR A 38 -8.28 14.75 14.91
N MET A 39 -7.24 13.92 15.11
CA MET A 39 -6.13 14.24 15.99
C MET A 39 -5.34 15.46 15.47
N CYS A 40 -5.11 15.58 14.16
CA CYS A 40 -4.48 16.77 13.57
C CYS A 40 -5.36 18.02 13.71
N ASP A 41 -6.67 17.87 13.52
CA ASP A 41 -7.62 18.96 13.60
C ASP A 41 -7.74 19.52 15.02
N ASN A 42 -7.64 18.66 16.03
CA ASN A 42 -7.60 19.01 17.45
C ASN A 42 -6.18 19.35 17.97
N ASN A 43 -5.18 19.42 17.09
CA ASN A 43 -3.78 19.67 17.42
C ASN A 43 -3.18 18.69 18.46
N GLN A 44 -3.69 17.46 18.48
CA GLN A 44 -3.22 16.37 19.32
C GLN A 44 -2.10 15.59 18.64
N LYS A 45 -1.15 15.09 19.44
CA LYS A 45 -0.09 14.20 18.93
C LYS A 45 -0.68 12.80 18.77
N TYR A 46 -0.42 12.17 17.63
CA TYR A 46 -0.78 10.78 17.39
C TYR A 46 0.44 10.04 16.82
N GLU A 47 0.47 8.72 17.01
CA GLU A 47 1.50 7.85 16.47
C GLU A 47 0.87 6.55 16.00
N VAL A 48 1.16 6.17 14.76
CA VAL A 48 0.72 4.89 14.20
C VAL A 48 1.92 3.95 14.18
N LYS A 49 1.94 2.99 15.11
CA LYS A 49 3.02 1.99 15.22
C LYS A 49 2.68 0.70 14.48
N TYR A 50 3.73 0.06 13.98
CA TYR A 50 3.72 -1.30 13.50
C TYR A 50 4.38 -2.22 14.51
N ILE A 51 3.68 -3.30 14.84
CA ILE A 51 4.22 -4.40 15.61
C ILE A 51 4.52 -5.51 14.60
N PRO A 52 5.80 -5.84 14.36
CA PRO A 52 6.19 -6.77 13.31
C PRO A 52 5.97 -8.24 13.71
N GLN A 53 5.53 -8.52 14.94
CA GLN A 53 5.25 -9.87 15.41
C GLN A 53 3.99 -10.46 14.77
N THR A 54 4.12 -11.64 14.18
CA THR A 54 2.99 -12.44 13.68
C THR A 54 2.24 -13.05 14.86
N LEU A 55 1.21 -12.37 15.34
CA LEU A 55 0.38 -12.84 16.46
C LEU A 55 -0.85 -13.64 16.01
N CYS A 56 -1.22 -13.54 14.73
CA CYS A 56 -2.40 -14.18 14.18
C CYS A 56 -2.16 -14.64 12.74
N TRP A 57 -2.86 -15.70 12.34
CA TRP A 57 -2.86 -16.24 10.99
C TRP A 57 -4.19 -15.90 10.32
N THR A 58 -4.13 -15.41 9.09
CA THR A 58 -5.31 -15.15 8.26
C THR A 58 -5.33 -16.12 7.10
N GLU A 59 -6.51 -16.64 6.75
CA GLU A 59 -6.66 -17.47 5.55
C GLU A 59 -6.39 -16.65 4.29
N GLY A 60 -5.55 -17.20 3.41
CA GLY A 60 -5.26 -16.60 2.11
C GLY A 60 -6.38 -16.85 1.11
N PRO A 61 -6.48 -16.05 0.02
CA PRO A 61 -7.48 -16.31 -1.02
C PRO A 61 -7.15 -17.60 -1.77
N ASP A 62 -8.11 -18.53 -1.81
CA ASP A 62 -7.94 -19.84 -2.47
C ASP A 62 -7.95 -19.76 -4.01
N SER A 63 -8.35 -18.63 -4.58
CA SER A 63 -8.49 -18.49 -6.04
C SER A 63 -8.02 -17.13 -6.55
N LEU A 64 -7.47 -17.14 -7.77
CA LEU A 64 -7.09 -15.92 -8.50
C LEU A 64 -8.27 -14.96 -8.69
N LYS A 65 -9.49 -15.48 -8.87
CA LYS A 65 -10.70 -14.67 -8.98
C LYS A 65 -11.01 -13.91 -7.69
N MET A 66 -10.81 -14.54 -6.53
CA MET A 66 -10.95 -13.86 -5.23
C MET A 66 -9.85 -12.82 -5.02
N LEU A 67 -8.61 -13.14 -5.39
CA LEU A 67 -7.48 -12.21 -5.31
C LEU A 67 -7.76 -10.93 -6.14
N THR A 68 -8.21 -11.07 -7.39
CA THR A 68 -8.56 -9.91 -8.23
C THR A 68 -9.69 -9.08 -7.62
N ARG A 69 -10.73 -9.72 -7.07
CA ARG A 69 -11.82 -9.01 -6.38
C ARG A 69 -11.33 -8.23 -5.17
N GLN A 70 -10.43 -8.81 -4.37
CA GLN A 70 -9.82 -8.12 -3.23
C GLN A 70 -9.00 -6.90 -3.68
N ARG A 71 -8.17 -7.06 -4.71
CA ARG A 71 -7.35 -5.96 -5.27
C ARG A 71 -8.21 -4.83 -5.83
N VAL A 72 -9.26 -5.15 -6.60
CA VAL A 72 -10.20 -4.15 -7.12
C VAL A 72 -10.92 -3.42 -5.99
N ARG A 73 -11.33 -4.12 -4.93
CA ARG A 73 -11.94 -3.51 -3.74
C ARG A 73 -10.96 -2.54 -3.08
N TRP A 74 -9.70 -2.92 -2.88
CA TRP A 74 -8.69 -2.07 -2.26
C TRP A 74 -8.38 -0.82 -3.09
N ALA A 75 -8.21 -0.97 -4.41
CA ALA A 75 -8.00 0.18 -5.29
C ALA A 75 -9.18 1.16 -5.26
N ARG A 76 -10.42 0.65 -5.30
CA ARG A 76 -11.62 1.48 -5.19
C ARG A 76 -11.75 2.14 -3.82
N GLY A 77 -11.46 1.42 -2.74
CA GLY A 77 -11.45 1.94 -1.38
C GLY A 77 -10.44 3.07 -1.20
N LEU A 78 -9.23 2.91 -1.73
CA LEU A 78 -8.21 3.96 -1.72
C LEU A 78 -8.70 5.20 -2.49
N MET A 79 -9.21 5.04 -3.71
CA MET A 79 -9.76 6.16 -4.50
C MET A 79 -10.89 6.88 -3.76
N GLN A 80 -11.78 6.14 -3.09
CA GLN A 80 -12.85 6.71 -2.28
C GLN A 80 -12.31 7.56 -1.13
N ILE A 81 -11.36 7.03 -0.35
CA ILE A 81 -10.71 7.74 0.76
C ILE A 81 -10.04 9.02 0.25
N MET A 82 -9.30 8.93 -0.85
CA MET A 82 -8.62 10.07 -1.44
C MET A 82 -9.58 11.17 -1.90
N ARG A 83 -10.73 10.79 -2.45
CA ARG A 83 -11.78 11.72 -2.89
C ARG A 83 -12.48 12.38 -1.70
N THR A 84 -12.87 11.60 -0.70
CA THR A 84 -13.56 12.09 0.51
C THR A 84 -12.65 13.02 1.32
N HIS A 85 -11.39 12.63 1.48
CA HIS A 85 -10.41 13.33 2.29
C HIS A 85 -9.48 14.24 1.48
N ARG A 86 -9.91 14.70 0.30
CA ARG A 86 -9.14 15.58 -0.59
C ARG A 86 -8.61 16.86 0.08
N LYS A 87 -9.24 17.30 1.19
CA LYS A 87 -8.82 18.48 1.96
C LYS A 87 -7.46 18.28 2.68
N ALA A 88 -7.02 17.03 2.88
CA ALA A 88 -5.67 16.75 3.38
C ALA A 88 -4.59 16.83 2.31
N PHE A 89 -4.96 16.83 1.03
CA PHE A 89 -4.00 16.81 -0.06
C PHE A 89 -3.14 18.07 -0.04
N PHE A 90 -1.82 17.89 0.10
CA PHE A 90 -0.84 18.97 0.23
C PHE A 90 -1.11 19.95 1.39
N ASN A 91 -1.91 19.57 2.38
CA ASN A 91 -2.21 20.45 3.49
C ASN A 91 -1.21 20.22 4.64
N PRO A 92 -0.39 21.23 4.99
CA PRO A 92 0.65 21.10 6.02
C PRO A 92 0.07 20.85 7.42
N LYS A 93 -1.22 21.15 7.64
CA LYS A 93 -1.92 20.85 8.91
C LYS A 93 -1.86 19.36 9.25
N TYR A 94 -1.88 18.49 8.24
CA TYR A 94 -1.84 17.04 8.41
C TYR A 94 -0.41 16.46 8.33
N LYS A 95 0.62 17.29 8.43
CA LYS A 95 2.04 16.90 8.50
C LYS A 95 2.42 15.89 7.39
N ARG A 96 3.13 14.80 7.74
CA ARG A 96 3.57 13.76 6.81
C ARG A 96 2.40 13.06 6.10
N PHE A 97 1.26 12.95 6.76
CA PHE A 97 0.09 12.26 6.20
C PHE A 97 -0.48 13.02 5.00
N GLY A 98 -0.68 14.33 5.13
CA GLY A 98 -1.20 15.18 4.05
C GLY A 98 -0.15 15.57 2.99
N LEU A 99 1.12 15.73 3.38
CA LEU A 99 2.18 16.19 2.48
C LEU A 99 2.89 15.08 1.71
N ILE A 100 2.98 13.87 2.29
CA ILE A 100 3.78 12.77 1.71
C ILE A 100 2.87 11.60 1.37
N VAL A 101 2.15 11.05 2.36
CA VAL A 101 1.40 9.80 2.19
C VAL A 101 0.28 9.95 1.16
N PHE A 102 -0.54 10.99 1.26
CA PHE A 102 -1.64 11.22 0.32
C PHE A 102 -1.14 11.48 -1.11
N PRO A 103 -0.19 12.40 -1.35
CA PRO A 103 0.36 12.62 -2.69
C PRO A 103 1.07 11.40 -3.27
N TYR A 104 1.83 10.67 -2.45
CA TYR A 104 2.50 9.43 -2.88
C TYR A 104 1.48 8.39 -3.35
N ASN A 105 0.47 8.10 -2.54
CA ASN A 105 -0.59 7.14 -2.93
C ASN A 105 -1.34 7.60 -4.18
N ALA A 106 -1.55 8.91 -4.36
CA ALA A 106 -2.16 9.43 -5.58
C ALA A 106 -1.29 9.16 -6.80
N ILE A 107 -0.03 9.57 -6.73
CA ILE A 107 0.85 9.55 -7.89
C ILE A 107 1.18 8.11 -8.24
N PHE A 108 1.60 7.29 -7.27
CA PHE A 108 2.01 5.94 -7.58
C PHE A 108 0.83 5.02 -7.86
N GLU A 109 -0.24 5.03 -7.06
CA GLU A 109 -1.35 4.08 -7.29
C GLU A 109 -2.22 4.47 -8.50
N PHE A 110 -2.38 5.77 -8.79
CA PHE A 110 -3.18 6.21 -9.93
C PHE A 110 -2.39 6.19 -11.25
N PHE A 111 -1.10 6.56 -11.23
CA PHE A 111 -0.30 6.56 -12.47
C PHE A 111 0.26 5.19 -12.80
N ALA A 112 0.49 4.28 -11.85
CA ALA A 112 0.96 2.93 -12.15
C ALA A 112 0.17 2.23 -13.27
N PRO A 113 -1.18 2.11 -13.21
CA PRO A 113 -1.94 1.45 -14.28
C PRO A 113 -1.88 2.24 -15.60
N ILE A 114 -1.83 3.57 -15.55
CA ILE A 114 -1.72 4.41 -16.75
C ILE A 114 -0.38 4.17 -17.45
N MET A 115 0.71 4.17 -16.68
CA MET A 115 2.06 3.93 -17.18
C MET A 115 2.21 2.51 -17.74
N GLU A 116 1.58 1.51 -17.11
CA GLU A 116 1.58 0.13 -17.60
C GLU A 116 0.85 0.01 -18.94
N ILE A 117 -0.34 0.59 -19.05
CA ILE A 117 -1.12 0.59 -20.30
C ILE A 117 -0.36 1.33 -21.41
N LEU A 118 0.17 2.52 -21.13
CA LEU A 118 0.96 3.30 -22.08
C LEU A 118 2.22 2.54 -22.51
N GLY A 119 2.90 1.88 -21.57
CA GLY A 119 4.07 1.05 -21.85
C GLY A 119 3.74 -0.09 -22.81
N ILE A 120 2.62 -0.79 -22.61
CA ILE A 120 2.16 -1.85 -23.50
C ILE A 120 1.88 -1.30 -24.91
N PHE A 121 1.13 -0.20 -25.03
CA PHE A 121 0.85 0.41 -26.33
C PHE A 121 2.13 0.88 -27.04
N PHE A 122 3.07 1.46 -26.30
CA PHE A 122 4.35 1.87 -26.83
C PHE A 122 5.17 0.67 -27.34
N TYR A 123 5.20 -0.44 -26.60
CA TYR A 123 5.83 -1.67 -27.06
C TYR A 123 5.17 -2.22 -28.33
N ILE A 124 3.84 -2.25 -28.40
CA ILE A 124 3.10 -2.69 -29.60
C ILE A 124 3.46 -1.80 -30.79
N TYR A 125 3.49 -0.48 -30.61
CA TYR A 125 3.88 0.47 -31.64
C TYR A 125 5.31 0.21 -32.16
N LEU A 126 6.26 -0.05 -31.26
CA LEU A 126 7.64 -0.36 -31.64
C LEU A 126 7.75 -1.70 -32.41
N ILE A 127 6.94 -2.70 -32.05
CA ILE A 127 6.88 -3.98 -32.80
C ILE A 127 6.41 -3.71 -34.24
N LEU A 128 5.33 -2.95 -34.41
CA LEU A 128 4.73 -2.68 -35.72
C LEU A 128 5.62 -1.83 -36.62
N THR A 129 6.40 -0.91 -36.04
CA THR A 129 7.33 -0.04 -36.78
C THR A 129 8.71 -0.67 -36.99
N HIS A 130 8.92 -1.90 -36.54
CA HIS A 130 10.23 -2.57 -36.51
C HIS A 130 11.34 -1.75 -35.83
N GLY A 131 10.98 -0.84 -34.92
CA GLY A 131 11.90 0.01 -34.16
C GLY A 131 12.57 -0.70 -32.97
N ILE A 132 12.25 -1.99 -32.74
CA ILE A 132 12.78 -2.74 -31.60
C ILE A 132 14.19 -3.25 -31.89
N ASN A 133 15.13 -2.78 -31.08
CA ASN A 133 16.42 -3.43 -30.91
C ASN A 133 16.25 -4.63 -29.97
N TRP A 134 16.02 -5.82 -30.54
CA TRP A 134 15.79 -7.05 -29.78
C TRP A 134 16.89 -7.38 -28.77
N PRO A 135 18.20 -7.28 -29.10
CA PRO A 135 19.26 -7.43 -28.11
C PRO A 135 19.10 -6.52 -26.90
N MET A 136 18.81 -5.23 -27.12
CA MET A 136 18.64 -4.26 -26.03
C MET A 136 17.39 -4.53 -25.21
N ALA A 137 16.28 -4.91 -25.86
CA ALA A 137 15.03 -5.23 -25.17
C ALA A 137 15.18 -6.44 -24.24
N ILE A 138 15.84 -7.50 -24.71
CA ILE A 138 16.11 -8.70 -23.90
C ILE A 138 17.06 -8.36 -22.74
N LEU A 139 18.11 -7.59 -23.01
CA LEU A 139 19.06 -7.18 -21.96
C LEU A 139 18.37 -6.35 -20.87
N LEU A 140 17.52 -5.40 -21.26
CA LEU A 140 16.75 -4.58 -20.32
C LEU A 140 15.78 -5.44 -19.49
N LEU A 141 15.10 -6.40 -20.12
CA LEU A 141 14.19 -7.31 -19.43
C LEU A 141 14.94 -8.15 -18.37
N ILE A 142 16.07 -8.74 -18.73
CA ILE A 142 16.92 -9.52 -17.80
C ILE A 142 17.40 -8.63 -16.67
N PHE A 143 17.87 -7.42 -16.98
CA PHE A 143 18.34 -6.47 -15.98
C PHE A 143 17.24 -6.12 -14.96
N VAL A 144 16.05 -5.73 -15.42
CA VAL A 144 14.91 -5.38 -14.55
C VAL A 144 14.49 -6.58 -13.68
N TYR A 145 14.46 -7.78 -14.26
CA TYR A 145 14.12 -9.00 -13.52
C TYR A 145 15.15 -9.29 -12.43
N MET A 146 16.44 -9.28 -12.76
CA MET A 146 17.53 -9.53 -11.80
C MET A 146 17.56 -8.47 -10.69
N PHE A 147 17.34 -7.20 -11.06
CA PHE A 147 17.25 -6.11 -10.09
C PHE A 147 16.07 -6.30 -9.12
N SER A 148 14.91 -6.74 -9.61
CA SER A 148 13.73 -7.03 -8.78
C SER A 148 13.97 -8.19 -7.80
N VAL A 149 14.61 -9.26 -8.28
CA VAL A 149 15.01 -10.40 -7.43
C VAL A 149 16.00 -9.93 -6.37
N PHE A 150 17.01 -9.16 -6.76
CA PHE A 150 17.99 -8.60 -5.82
C PHE A 150 17.33 -7.77 -4.72
N LEU A 151 16.44 -6.83 -5.07
CA LEU A 151 15.72 -6.01 -4.09
C LEU A 151 14.88 -6.84 -3.12
N THR A 152 14.21 -7.88 -3.63
CA THR A 152 13.37 -8.78 -2.82
C THR A 152 14.22 -9.59 -1.86
N SER A 153 15.29 -10.22 -2.36
CA SER A 153 16.23 -10.99 -1.54
C SER A 153 16.91 -10.11 -0.49
N PHE A 154 17.33 -8.90 -0.87
CA PHE A 154 17.94 -7.95 0.06
C PHE A 154 16.96 -7.52 1.16
N SER A 155 15.68 -7.29 0.82
CA SER A 155 14.64 -6.96 1.81
C SER A 155 14.43 -8.10 2.80
N ILE A 156 14.39 -9.36 2.35
CA ILE A 156 14.27 -10.54 3.22
C ILE A 156 15.51 -10.69 4.10
N LEU A 157 16.71 -10.47 3.58
CA LEU A 157 17.95 -10.53 4.36
C LEU A 157 17.99 -9.45 5.45
N LEU A 158 17.55 -8.22 5.12
CA LEU A 158 17.43 -7.14 6.09
C LEU A 158 16.42 -7.47 7.19
N ASP A 159 15.25 -7.99 6.82
CA ASP A 159 14.22 -8.39 7.79
C ASP A 159 14.77 -9.48 8.75
N ASN A 160 15.48 -10.47 8.21
CA ASN A 160 16.16 -11.50 8.98
C ASN A 160 17.26 -10.95 9.91
N TYR A 161 18.04 -9.98 9.44
CA TYR A 161 19.11 -9.36 10.22
C TYR A 161 18.56 -8.53 11.38
N VAL A 162 17.51 -7.75 11.13
CA VAL A 162 16.90 -6.84 12.11
C VAL A 162 16.08 -7.59 13.15
N TYR A 163 15.18 -8.48 12.73
CA TYR A 163 14.20 -9.09 13.62
C TYR A 163 14.56 -10.50 14.11
N LYS A 164 15.58 -11.15 13.54
CA LYS A 164 16.05 -12.49 13.93
C LYS A 164 14.92 -13.52 14.11
N TYR A 165 13.83 -13.43 13.33
CA TYR A 165 12.65 -14.31 13.47
C TYR A 165 13.01 -15.80 13.45
N TYR A 166 14.05 -16.18 12.70
CA TYR A 166 14.50 -17.57 12.58
C TYR A 166 15.38 -18.09 13.73
N LYS A 167 15.68 -17.27 14.76
CA LYS A 167 16.58 -17.67 15.86
C LYS A 167 15.90 -18.30 17.08
N ARG A 168 14.65 -18.74 16.98
CA ARG A 168 13.99 -19.46 18.09
C ARG A 168 13.26 -20.73 17.66
N ARG A 169 14.03 -21.75 17.27
CA ARG A 169 13.63 -23.15 17.45
C ARG A 169 13.66 -23.45 18.96
N LYS A 170 12.62 -23.04 19.68
CA LYS A 170 12.45 -23.40 21.08
C LYS A 170 10.96 -23.52 21.42
N TYR A 171 10.31 -24.48 20.78
CA TYR A 171 9.11 -25.13 21.29
C TYR A 171 9.32 -26.63 21.05
N ILE A 172 9.84 -27.26 22.10
CA ILE A 172 9.53 -28.65 22.47
C ILE A 172 8.06 -28.64 22.91
#